data_AF-A0A7S2QYY9-F1
#
_entry.id   AF-A0A7S2QYY9-F1
#
_cell.length_a   1.000
_cell.length_b   1.000
_cell.length_c   1.000
_cell.angle_alpha   90.00
_cell.angle_beta   90.00
_cell.angle_gamma   90.00
#
_symmetry.space_group_name_H-M   'P 1'
#
loop_
_entity.id
_entity.type
_entity.pdbx_description
1 polymer ?
#
loop_
_entity_poly.entity_id
_entity_poly.type
_entity_poly.pdbx_seq_one_letter_code
_entity_poly.pdbx_strand_id
1 'polypeptide(L)'
;TKSAPKERLSVELFALDGSRVDDAATHVDAWNDDYALAVGDEWFRVRLDAPEIAGVTTVDWPVCGQPLPASVVGATFCLRDDDVAYVWSVIDDDDGTERVVCTSRIYTPTSDVIGAKLVVDARPRGGEPRRFALSHRVRD
;
A
#
# COMPACT_ATOMS: atom_id res chain seq x y z
N THR A 1 26.30 -32.70 8.13
CA THR A 1 25.67 -32.68 6.80
C THR A 1 25.78 -31.27 6.25
N LYS A 2 26.56 -31.07 5.19
CA LYS A 2 26.83 -29.74 4.60
C LYS A 2 25.57 -29.32 3.85
N SER A 3 24.86 -28.31 4.33
CA SER A 3 23.67 -27.78 3.65
C SER A 3 24.04 -27.36 2.23
N ALA A 4 23.24 -27.74 1.24
CA ALA A 4 23.42 -27.27 -0.13
C ALA A 4 23.42 -25.73 -0.15
N PRO A 5 24.24 -25.08 -0.99
CA PRO A 5 24.19 -23.63 -1.11
C PRO A 5 22.78 -23.26 -1.58
N LYS A 6 22.07 -22.43 -0.79
CA LYS A 6 20.82 -21.80 -1.22
C LYS A 6 21.09 -21.16 -2.58
N GLU A 7 20.24 -21.45 -3.54
CA GLU A 7 20.28 -20.88 -4.89
C GLU A 7 20.57 -19.38 -4.79
N ARG A 8 21.67 -18.94 -5.41
CA ARG A 8 22.07 -17.53 -5.36
C ARG A 8 21.08 -16.78 -6.24
N LEU A 9 20.16 -16.04 -5.61
CA LEU A 9 19.28 -15.12 -6.32
C LEU A 9 20.15 -14.11 -7.08
N SER A 10 19.84 -13.88 -8.36
CA SER A 10 20.42 -12.77 -9.12
C SER A 10 19.90 -11.45 -8.53
N VAL A 11 20.78 -10.46 -8.47
CA VAL A 11 20.44 -9.10 -8.08
C VAL A 11 20.88 -8.20 -9.23
N GLU A 12 19.91 -7.58 -9.89
CA GLU A 12 20.13 -6.75 -11.07
C GLU A 12 19.41 -5.41 -10.90
N LEU A 13 19.96 -4.35 -11.50
CA LEU A 13 19.41 -3.00 -11.43
C LEU A 13 18.72 -2.66 -12.76
N PHE A 14 17.49 -2.19 -12.68
CA PHE A 14 16.64 -1.84 -13.81
C PHE A 14 16.05 -0.44 -13.60
N ALA A 15 15.69 0.23 -14.69
CA ALA A 15 14.78 1.36 -14.60
C ALA A 15 13.38 0.81 -14.29
N LEU A 16 12.49 1.65 -13.75
CA LEU A 16 11.14 1.21 -13.37
C LEU A 16 10.26 0.78 -14.55
N ASP A 17 10.62 1.13 -15.78
CA ASP A 17 9.95 0.64 -16.99
C ASP A 17 10.44 -0.76 -17.42
N GLY A 18 11.39 -1.35 -16.68
CA GLY A 18 11.96 -2.66 -16.94
C GLY A 18 13.15 -2.64 -17.90
N SER A 19 13.60 -1.46 -18.37
CA SER A 19 14.79 -1.36 -19.20
C SER A 19 16.07 -1.60 -18.39
N ARG A 20 17.05 -2.22 -19.04
CA ARG A 20 18.36 -2.50 -18.44
C ARG A 20 19.13 -1.19 -18.26
N VAL A 21 19.66 -0.99 -17.06
CA VAL A 21 20.50 0.15 -16.70
C VAL A 21 21.97 -0.14 -17.04
N ASP A 22 22.74 0.90 -17.35
CA ASP A 22 24.19 0.79 -17.54
C ASP A 22 24.86 0.22 -16.27
N ASP A 23 25.77 -0.73 -16.43
CA ASP A 23 26.53 -1.32 -15.33
C ASP A 23 27.41 -0.27 -14.60
N ALA A 24 27.66 0.90 -15.23
CA ALA A 24 28.35 2.04 -14.63
C ALA A 24 27.44 2.96 -13.78
N ALA A 25 26.13 2.73 -13.74
CA ALA A 25 25.21 3.57 -12.98
C ALA A 25 25.55 3.58 -11.49
N THR A 26 25.57 4.77 -10.92
CA THR A 26 25.87 4.95 -9.50
C THR A 26 24.62 4.75 -8.66
N HIS A 27 24.82 4.54 -7.36
CA HIS A 27 23.70 4.54 -6.41
C HIS A 27 22.96 5.89 -6.38
N VAL A 28 23.64 7.00 -6.70
CA VAL A 28 23.02 8.33 -6.79
C VAL A 28 22.09 8.42 -8.00
N ASP A 29 22.50 7.87 -9.15
CA ASP A 29 21.65 7.80 -10.35
C ASP A 29 20.43 6.92 -10.05
N ALA A 30 20.63 5.78 -9.39
CA ALA A 30 19.54 4.90 -8.98
C ALA A 30 18.49 5.57 -8.07
N TRP A 31 18.91 6.52 -7.22
CA TRP A 31 18.01 7.29 -6.37
C TRP A 31 17.27 8.39 -7.12
N ASN A 32 17.95 9.10 -8.01
CA ASN A 32 17.39 10.26 -8.69
C ASN A 32 16.50 9.87 -9.88
N ASP A 33 16.85 8.78 -10.57
CA ASP A 33 16.17 8.33 -11.78
C ASP A 33 15.17 7.20 -11.52
N ASP A 34 14.81 7.01 -10.25
CA ASP A 34 13.83 6.03 -9.77
C ASP A 34 14.09 4.61 -10.32
N TYR A 35 15.26 4.04 -10.06
CA TYR A 35 15.57 2.67 -10.45
C TYR A 35 14.98 1.64 -9.47
N ALA A 36 15.00 0.36 -9.86
CA ALA A 36 14.57 -0.76 -9.06
C ALA A 36 15.60 -1.90 -9.09
N LEU A 37 15.81 -2.52 -7.92
CA LEU A 37 16.52 -3.77 -7.77
C LEU A 37 15.55 -4.92 -8.03
N ALA A 38 15.86 -5.76 -9.02
CA ALA A 38 15.23 -7.06 -9.20
C ALA A 38 16.01 -8.10 -8.40
N VAL A 39 15.32 -8.83 -7.52
CA VAL A 39 15.89 -9.92 -6.72
C VAL A 39 15.02 -11.15 -6.95
N GLY A 40 15.46 -12.05 -7.83
CA GLY A 40 14.58 -13.11 -8.35
C GLY A 40 13.40 -12.51 -9.11
N ASP A 41 12.17 -12.85 -8.71
CA ASP A 41 10.93 -12.32 -9.31
C ASP A 41 10.40 -11.05 -8.62
N GLU A 42 11.05 -10.59 -7.55
CA GLU A 42 10.62 -9.43 -6.77
C GLU A 42 11.35 -8.15 -7.18
N TRP A 43 10.63 -7.02 -7.14
CA TRP A 43 11.14 -5.71 -7.56
C TRP A 43 11.09 -4.71 -6.40
N PHE A 44 12.20 -4.03 -6.15
CA PHE A 44 12.36 -3.09 -5.05
C PHE A 44 12.88 -1.75 -5.57
N ARG A 45 12.07 -0.68 -5.51
CA ARG A 45 12.54 0.66 -5.86
C ARG A 45 13.72 1.05 -4.98
N VAL A 46 14.79 1.54 -5.60
CA VAL A 46 15.94 2.07 -4.87
C VAL A 46 15.58 3.45 -4.35
N ARG A 47 15.68 3.64 -3.04
CA ARG A 47 15.38 4.91 -2.37
C ARG A 47 16.25 5.06 -1.14
N LEU A 48 16.62 6.31 -0.83
CA LEU A 48 17.36 6.63 0.37
C LEU A 48 16.46 6.53 1.61
N ASP A 49 15.28 7.14 1.52
CA ASP A 49 14.33 7.21 2.61
C ASP A 49 13.11 6.30 2.35
N ALA A 50 12.68 5.59 3.40
CA ALA A 50 11.48 4.78 3.34
C ALA A 50 10.23 5.68 3.35
N PRO A 51 9.15 5.33 2.64
CA PRO A 51 7.89 6.03 2.74
C PRO A 51 7.33 5.86 4.15
N GLU A 52 6.86 6.96 4.72
CA GLU A 52 6.30 7.00 6.06
C GLU A 52 4.98 7.74 6.06
N ILE A 53 4.06 7.29 6.91
CA ILE A 53 2.79 7.96 7.18
C ILE A 53 2.52 7.98 8.69
N ALA A 54 1.98 9.09 9.18
CA ALA A 54 1.54 9.21 10.56
C ALA A 54 0.15 8.56 10.76
N GLY A 55 -0.70 8.60 9.73
CA GLY A 55 -2.05 8.06 9.81
C GLY A 55 -2.77 7.98 8.46
N VAL A 56 -4.02 7.55 8.52
CA VAL A 56 -4.98 7.60 7.41
C VAL A 56 -6.28 8.19 7.95
N THR A 57 -7.03 8.86 7.09
CA THR A 57 -8.35 9.41 7.38
C THR A 57 -9.22 9.33 6.14
N THR A 58 -10.53 9.42 6.33
CA THR A 58 -11.52 9.49 5.25
C THR A 58 -12.74 10.30 5.71
N VAL A 59 -13.73 10.45 4.83
CA VAL A 59 -15.02 11.04 5.18
C VAL A 59 -15.73 10.13 6.17
N ASP A 60 -16.07 10.68 7.34
CA ASP A 60 -16.60 9.90 8.47
C ASP A 60 -18.10 9.57 8.34
N TRP A 61 -18.71 9.76 7.17
CA TRP A 61 -20.14 9.56 6.90
C TRP A 61 -20.33 8.74 5.63
N PRO A 62 -20.27 7.40 5.72
CA PRO A 62 -20.35 6.52 4.57
C PRO A 62 -21.79 6.33 4.09
N VAL A 63 -22.03 6.54 2.80
CA VAL A 63 -23.33 6.41 2.13
C VAL A 63 -23.19 5.44 0.96
N CYS A 64 -24.14 4.53 0.80
CA CYS A 64 -24.18 3.58 -0.31
C CYS A 64 -24.14 4.31 -1.66
N GLY A 65 -23.27 3.85 -2.56
CA GLY A 65 -23.08 4.45 -3.88
C GLY A 65 -22.30 5.77 -3.89
N GLN A 66 -21.87 6.29 -2.74
CA GLN A 66 -21.01 7.49 -2.66
C GLN A 66 -19.53 7.10 -2.46
N PRO A 67 -18.60 7.66 -3.25
CA PRO A 67 -17.19 7.33 -3.13
C PRO A 67 -16.57 7.88 -1.84
N LEU A 68 -15.79 7.05 -1.17
CA LEU A 68 -15.02 7.38 0.03
C LEU A 68 -13.53 7.41 -0.30
N PRO A 69 -12.93 8.59 -0.47
CA PRO A 69 -11.49 8.70 -0.67
C PRO A 69 -10.76 8.54 0.67
N ALA A 70 -9.77 7.66 0.73
CA ALA A 70 -8.80 7.64 1.82
C ALA A 70 -7.69 8.66 1.56
N SER A 71 -7.24 9.33 2.63
CA SER A 71 -6.16 10.30 2.61
C SER A 71 -5.16 9.96 3.70
N VAL A 72 -3.88 9.95 3.35
CA VAL A 72 -2.79 9.78 4.32
C VAL A 72 -2.53 11.08 5.07
N VAL A 73 -2.13 10.96 6.33
CA VAL A 73 -1.79 12.07 7.21
C VAL A 73 -0.30 11.99 7.55
N GLY A 74 0.38 13.14 7.53
CA GLY A 74 1.81 13.22 7.84
C GLY A 74 2.66 12.34 6.93
N ALA A 75 2.38 12.37 5.62
CA ALA A 75 3.12 11.58 4.65
C ALA A 75 4.51 12.18 4.41
N THR A 76 5.55 11.35 4.50
CA THR A 76 6.94 11.71 4.18
C THR A 76 7.47 10.66 3.20
N PHE A 77 8.15 11.11 2.14
CA PHE A 77 8.69 10.25 1.07
C PHE A 77 7.66 9.34 0.37
N CYS A 78 6.37 9.67 0.46
CA CYS A 78 5.28 9.07 -0.31
C CYS A 78 5.05 9.95 -1.56
N LEU A 79 5.90 9.80 -2.56
CA LEU A 79 5.92 10.66 -3.75
C LEU A 79 5.05 10.13 -4.89
N ARG A 80 4.71 8.84 -4.84
CA ARG A 80 3.91 8.14 -5.87
C ARG A 80 2.67 7.50 -5.27
N ASP A 81 1.67 7.28 -6.11
CA ASP A 81 0.41 6.65 -5.71
C ASP A 81 0.59 5.22 -5.17
N ASP A 82 1.66 4.53 -5.59
CA ASP A 82 1.96 3.15 -5.19
C ASP A 82 2.88 3.04 -3.96
N ASP A 83 3.31 4.17 -3.39
CA ASP A 83 4.07 4.19 -2.14
C ASP A 83 3.24 3.77 -0.94
N VAL A 84 1.91 3.86 -1.05
CA VAL A 84 0.95 3.50 -0.01
C VAL A 84 -0.07 2.52 -0.57
N ALA A 85 -0.14 1.34 0.03
CA ALA A 85 -1.21 0.38 -0.21
C ALA A 85 -2.40 0.68 0.70
N TYR A 86 -3.62 0.52 0.18
CA TYR A 86 -4.85 0.71 0.92
C TYR A 86 -5.62 -0.60 1.01
N VAL A 87 -6.26 -0.85 2.15
CA VAL A 87 -7.18 -1.96 2.33
C VAL A 87 -8.40 -1.44 3.06
N TRP A 88 -9.56 -1.54 2.42
CA TRP A 88 -10.85 -1.29 3.02
C TRP A 88 -11.45 -2.61 3.49
N SER A 89 -11.95 -2.60 4.71
CA SER A 89 -12.63 -3.74 5.32
C SER A 89 -13.95 -3.31 5.93
N VAL A 90 -14.89 -4.25 5.99
CA VAL A 90 -16.05 -4.18 6.87
C VAL A 90 -15.80 -5.03 8.10
N ILE A 91 -16.29 -4.57 9.25
CA ILE A 91 -16.39 -5.36 10.48
C ILE A 91 -17.86 -5.75 10.65
N ASP A 92 -18.11 -7.05 10.71
CA ASP A 92 -19.42 -7.60 11.06
C ASP A 92 -19.66 -7.42 12.57
N ASP A 93 -20.88 -7.04 12.94
CA ASP A 93 -21.24 -6.81 14.33
C ASP A 93 -21.49 -8.10 15.09
N ASP A 94 -21.94 -9.15 14.41
CA ASP A 94 -22.43 -10.36 15.06
C ASP A 94 -21.27 -11.20 15.60
N ASP A 95 -20.15 -11.24 14.88
CA ASP A 95 -18.97 -12.05 15.23
C ASP A 95 -17.66 -11.26 15.27
N GLY A 96 -17.68 -9.97 14.93
CA GLY A 96 -16.48 -9.13 14.84
C GLY A 96 -15.58 -9.48 13.65
N THR A 97 -16.03 -10.32 12.73
CA THR A 97 -15.23 -10.78 11.59
C THR A 97 -14.95 -9.61 10.65
N GLU A 98 -13.67 -9.46 10.30
CA GLU A 98 -13.23 -8.46 9.35
C GLU A 98 -13.14 -9.07 7.95
N ARG A 99 -13.79 -8.43 6.98
CA ARG A 99 -13.77 -8.85 5.57
C ARG A 99 -13.28 -7.71 4.69
N VAL A 100 -12.26 -7.98 3.87
CA VAL A 100 -11.76 -7.04 2.87
C VAL A 100 -12.81 -6.83 1.77
N VAL A 101 -13.08 -5.56 1.45
CA VAL A 101 -14.05 -5.14 0.42
C VAL A 101 -13.40 -4.37 -0.72
N CYS A 102 -12.22 -3.78 -0.52
CA CYS A 102 -11.51 -3.04 -1.57
C CYS A 102 -10.02 -2.89 -1.22
N THR A 103 -9.15 -2.83 -2.24
CA THR A 103 -7.71 -2.55 -2.06
C THR A 103 -7.28 -1.28 -2.78
N SER A 104 -8.24 -0.45 -3.21
CA SER A 104 -8.00 0.83 -3.85
C SER A 104 -8.06 1.96 -2.83
N ARG A 105 -7.42 3.09 -3.15
CA ARG A 105 -7.48 4.31 -2.34
C ARG A 105 -8.92 4.82 -2.15
N ILE A 106 -9.76 4.64 -3.15
CA ILE A 106 -11.17 5.05 -3.14
C ILE A 106 -12.04 3.79 -3.10
N TYR A 107 -12.94 3.73 -2.14
CA TYR A 107 -13.95 2.69 -2.06
C TYR A 107 -15.35 3.29 -2.20
N THR A 108 -16.22 2.66 -2.99
CA THR A 108 -17.64 3.03 -3.08
C THR A 108 -18.45 1.92 -2.42
N PRO A 109 -19.06 2.15 -1.24
CA PRO A 109 -19.88 1.16 -0.57
C PRO A 109 -21.05 0.73 -1.44
N THR A 110 -21.36 -0.56 -1.40
CA THR A 110 -22.49 -1.18 -2.09
C THR A 110 -23.58 -1.56 -1.09
N SER A 111 -24.77 -1.92 -1.59
CA SER A 111 -25.93 -2.17 -0.73
C SER A 111 -25.76 -3.38 0.22
N ASP A 112 -24.86 -4.30 -0.09
CA ASP A 112 -24.52 -5.48 0.74
C ASP A 112 -23.78 -5.13 2.03
N VAL A 113 -23.27 -3.90 2.17
CA VAL A 113 -22.54 -3.45 3.36
C VAL A 113 -23.26 -2.36 4.15
N ILE A 114 -24.53 -2.07 3.83
CA ILE A 114 -25.36 -1.14 4.61
C ILE A 114 -25.46 -1.64 6.06
N GLY A 115 -25.27 -0.73 7.03
CA GLY A 115 -25.22 -1.04 8.46
C GLY A 115 -23.86 -1.55 8.96
N ALA A 116 -22.94 -1.92 8.07
CA ALA A 116 -21.62 -2.39 8.48
C ALA A 116 -20.73 -1.23 8.94
N LYS A 117 -19.77 -1.54 9.81
CA LYS A 117 -18.70 -0.63 10.20
C LYS A 117 -17.56 -0.73 9.20
N LEU A 118 -17.16 0.40 8.61
CA LEU A 118 -16.03 0.46 7.68
C LEU A 118 -14.73 0.81 8.39
N VAL A 119 -13.65 0.22 7.89
CA VAL A 119 -12.27 0.52 8.29
C VAL A 119 -11.42 0.64 7.04
N VAL A 120 -10.47 1.57 7.05
CA VAL A 120 -9.40 1.64 6.07
C VAL A 120 -8.04 1.53 6.77
N ASP A 121 -7.22 0.63 6.26
CA ASP A 121 -5.80 0.55 6.56
C ASP A 121 -5.01 1.16 5.40
N ALA A 122 -4.06 2.03 5.71
CA ALA A 122 -3.06 2.51 4.78
C ALA A 122 -1.69 2.01 5.23
N ARG A 123 -0.92 1.43 4.32
CA ARG A 123 0.39 0.87 4.60
C ARG A 123 1.42 1.46 3.65
N PRO A 124 2.43 2.20 4.14
CA PRO A 124 3.54 2.59 3.30
C PRO A 124 4.35 1.34 2.93
N ARG A 125 4.85 1.23 1.69
CA ARG A 125 5.63 0.05 1.25
C ARG A 125 6.87 -0.14 2.13
N GLY A 126 6.92 -1.24 2.87
CA GLY A 126 8.01 -1.57 3.79
C GLY A 126 7.79 -1.10 5.24
N GLY A 127 6.66 -0.45 5.55
CA GLY A 127 6.29 -0.04 6.90
C GLY A 127 5.08 -0.78 7.46
N GLU A 128 4.70 -0.41 8.68
CA GLU A 128 3.51 -0.91 9.39
C GLU A 128 2.23 -0.19 8.94
N PRO A 129 1.07 -0.86 8.93
CA PRO A 129 -0.20 -0.23 8.58
C PRO A 129 -0.63 0.82 9.62
N ARG A 130 -1.33 1.84 9.14
CA ARG A 130 -2.09 2.81 9.92
C ARG A 130 -3.57 2.61 9.65
N ARG A 131 -4.36 2.58 10.70
CA ARG A 131 -5.77 2.20 10.65
C ARG A 131 -6.66 3.37 11.00
N PHE A 132 -7.76 3.53 10.25
CA PHE A 132 -8.83 4.45 10.56
C PHE A 132 -10.17 3.73 10.46
N ALA A 133 -10.84 3.61 11.60
CA ALA A 133 -12.19 3.08 11.68
C ALA A 133 -13.18 4.25 11.63
N LEU A 134 -14.15 4.18 10.71
CA LEU A 134 -15.19 5.19 10.64
C LEU A 134 -16.07 5.10 11.89
N SER A 135 -16.47 6.26 12.40
CA SER A 135 -17.36 6.37 13.56
C SER A 135 -18.80 6.04 13.19
N HIS A 136 -19.16 6.24 11.91
CA HIS A 136 -20.50 5.97 11.39
C HIS A 136 -20.52 4.71 10.51
N ARG A 137 -21.66 4.04 10.55
CA ARG A 137 -21.98 2.89 9.71
C ARG A 137 -22.47 3.33 8.34
N VAL A 138 -22.32 2.45 7.36
CA VAL A 138 -22.80 2.67 5.99
C VAL A 138 -24.31 2.88 6.01
N ARG A 139 -24.77 3.93 5.35
CA ARG A 139 -26.18 4.27 5.19
C ARG A 139 -26.66 4.00 3.77
N ASP A 140 -27.98 4.03 3.59
CA ASP A 140 -28.61 4.02 2.28
C ASP A 140 -28.39 5.33 1.51
#